data_AF-A0A939P6V2-F1
#
_entry.id   AF-A0A939P6V2-F1
#
_cell.length_a   1.000
_cell.length_b   1.000
_cell.length_c   1.000
_cell.angle_alpha   90.00
_cell.angle_beta   90.00
_cell.angle_gamma   90.00
#
_symmetry.space_group_name_H-M   'P 1'
#
loop_
_entity.id
_entity.type
_entity.pdbx_description
1 polymer ?
#
loop_
_entity_poly.entity_id
_entity_poly.type
_entity_poly.pdbx_seq_one_letter_code
_entity_poly.pdbx_strand_id
1 'polypeptide(L)'
;MTSALSNSIPGIGTFFVGIDVAPGRYRCEEGKGGWWVRFTGPGGGDPVGHWPLPAGPAEIDIAPTDFAFETHVGTYWRMVAPADETGSEGGHELRPVADPALRAELDVIVARHRPLAWLAPLTVLTLGLLGAPILGELFLLGLASLAILIALGAPSFSLDLRRARELDRRRDRYLTPEDFDDEGKALLARTQTAIDAVRESQVNREGMLDRVDNAVTLPRQEWEIAQVLARQSKLRGEQGEFAESARLPEVEAALRPLREKLELSVEAVTRRVEALERYAERARAADEALKAHRYLERLAVHAHEYDELLADTVRDDLAVPAIERLTEQGDELVRTLRSRLADAAEAGGELPPAEPLKAAPDAKPGPDARPEPDANPEPDAGPDAKDAEPDDE
;
A
#
# COMPACT_ATOMS: atom_id res chain seq x y z
N MET A 1 4.13 0.19 17.43
CA MET A 1 4.31 -0.66 16.25
C MET A 1 3.08 -0.46 15.36
N THR A 2 3.34 0.15 14.20
CA THR A 2 2.61 0.10 12.91
C THR A 2 1.08 -0.03 12.89
N SER A 3 0.39 0.96 12.31
CA SER A 3 -0.69 0.73 11.34
C SER A 3 -0.82 1.91 10.37
N ALA A 4 0.07 1.93 9.37
CA ALA A 4 -0.46 2.07 8.01
C ALA A 4 -1.33 0.82 7.80
N LEU A 5 -2.55 0.94 7.25
CA LEU A 5 -3.38 -0.23 6.99
C LEU A 5 -2.51 -1.26 6.26
N SER A 6 -2.25 -2.38 6.93
CA SER A 6 -1.25 -3.33 6.46
C SER A 6 -1.86 -4.11 5.31
N ASN A 7 -1.17 -4.16 4.17
CA ASN A 7 -1.51 -5.09 3.08
C ASN A 7 -1.32 -6.56 3.50
N SER A 8 -0.99 -6.83 4.76
CA SER A 8 -1.02 -8.15 5.36
C SER A 8 -1.80 -8.18 6.67
N ILE A 9 -2.59 -9.25 6.84
CA ILE A 9 -3.34 -9.53 8.07
C ILE A 9 -2.62 -10.69 8.77
N PRO A 10 -2.20 -10.54 10.04
CA PRO A 10 -1.65 -11.64 10.81
C PRO A 10 -2.61 -12.83 10.83
N GLY A 11 -2.07 -14.05 10.78
CA GLY A 11 -2.89 -15.25 10.68
C GLY A 11 -3.77 -15.53 11.90
N ILE A 12 -3.50 -14.91 13.05
CA ILE A 12 -4.27 -15.12 14.28
C ILE A 12 -4.69 -13.78 14.85
N GLY A 13 -6.01 -13.58 15.03
CA GLY A 13 -6.55 -12.40 15.71
C GLY A 13 -7.92 -11.98 15.18
N THR A 14 -8.49 -10.97 15.83
CA THR A 14 -9.68 -10.25 15.36
C THR A 14 -9.26 -8.86 14.91
N PHE A 15 -9.78 -8.45 13.76
CA PHE A 15 -9.41 -7.21 13.09
C PHE A 15 -10.68 -6.47 12.66
N PHE A 16 -10.79 -5.19 12.98
CA PHE A 16 -11.89 -4.35 12.50
C PHE A 16 -11.61 -3.85 11.08
N VAL A 17 -12.58 -4.01 10.19
CA VAL A 17 -12.44 -3.58 8.80
C VAL A 17 -12.49 -2.06 8.74
N GLY A 18 -11.61 -1.45 7.93
CA GLY A 18 -11.43 0.00 7.84
C GLY A 18 -10.57 0.60 8.96
N ILE A 19 -10.30 -0.14 10.04
CA ILE A 19 -9.44 0.30 11.15
C ILE A 19 -8.11 -0.46 11.14
N ASP A 20 -8.21 -1.80 11.22
CA ASP A 20 -7.08 -2.72 11.35
C ASP A 20 -6.70 -3.34 10.01
N VAL A 21 -7.70 -3.57 9.16
CA VAL A 21 -7.59 -4.25 7.87
C VAL A 21 -8.32 -3.43 6.83
N ALA A 22 -7.66 -3.16 5.70
CA ALA A 22 -8.30 -2.49 4.57
C ALA A 22 -9.26 -3.46 3.86
N PRO A 23 -10.41 -3.01 3.37
CA PRO A 23 -11.27 -3.87 2.54
C PRO A 23 -10.56 -4.25 1.24
N GLY A 24 -10.85 -5.44 0.73
CA GLY A 24 -10.21 -6.00 -0.46
C GLY A 24 -10.11 -7.50 -0.46
N ARG A 25 -9.53 -8.05 -1.52
CA ARG A 25 -9.26 -9.47 -1.67
C ARG A 25 -7.93 -9.81 -1.02
N TYR A 26 -7.94 -10.81 -0.14
CA TYR A 26 -6.77 -11.33 0.54
C TYR A 26 -6.57 -12.81 0.23
N ARG A 27 -5.31 -13.22 0.22
CA ARG A 27 -4.88 -14.60 0.00
C ARG A 27 -3.93 -15.06 1.09
N CYS A 28 -4.19 -16.24 1.61
CA CYS A 28 -3.31 -17.00 2.48
C CYS A 28 -2.74 -18.16 1.66
N GLU A 29 -1.42 -18.31 1.59
CA GLU A 29 -0.80 -19.37 0.76
C GLU A 29 -0.96 -20.78 1.35
N GLU A 30 -1.10 -20.89 2.67
CA GLU A 30 -1.28 -22.17 3.37
C GLU A 30 -2.40 -22.05 4.40
N GLY A 31 -3.59 -22.45 3.99
CA GLY A 31 -4.78 -22.47 4.83
C GLY A 31 -4.90 -23.70 5.73
N LYS A 32 -4.10 -24.76 5.54
CA LYS A 32 -4.34 -26.07 6.14
C LYS A 32 -4.61 -26.01 7.65
N GLY A 33 -5.79 -26.50 8.03
CA GLY A 33 -6.19 -26.60 9.44
C GLY A 33 -6.43 -25.25 10.11
N GLY A 34 -6.55 -24.18 9.33
CA GLY A 34 -6.96 -22.85 9.77
C GLY A 34 -8.40 -22.52 9.40
N TRP A 35 -8.91 -21.41 9.95
CA TRP A 35 -10.25 -20.86 9.69
C TRP A 35 -10.19 -19.34 9.54
N TRP A 36 -11.29 -18.80 9.02
CA TRP A 36 -11.61 -17.38 9.09
C TRP A 36 -13.11 -17.17 9.23
N VAL A 37 -13.48 -16.01 9.79
CA VAL A 37 -14.86 -15.54 9.95
C VAL A 37 -14.90 -14.05 9.61
N ARG A 38 -15.86 -13.66 8.80
CA ARG A 38 -16.25 -12.28 8.51
C ARG A 38 -17.57 -11.99 9.19
N PHE A 39 -17.61 -10.92 9.96
CA PHE A 39 -18.83 -10.39 10.53
C PHE A 39 -19.43 -9.43 9.50
N THR A 40 -20.37 -9.96 8.71
CA THR A 40 -20.93 -9.25 7.56
C THR A 40 -22.02 -8.27 8.00
N GLY A 41 -22.11 -7.15 7.29
CA GLY A 41 -23.22 -6.21 7.40
C GLY A 41 -23.15 -5.25 8.61
N PRO A 42 -23.89 -4.13 8.51
CA PRO A 42 -23.91 -3.01 9.47
C PRO A 42 -24.54 -3.33 10.83
N GLY A 43 -24.93 -4.57 11.12
CA GLY A 43 -25.44 -4.96 12.45
C GLY A 43 -24.59 -6.01 13.16
N GLY A 44 -23.55 -6.55 12.50
CA GLY A 44 -23.07 -7.89 12.83
C GLY A 44 -24.10 -8.93 12.41
N GLY A 45 -24.43 -8.96 11.11
CA GLY A 45 -25.25 -10.01 10.51
C GLY A 45 -24.64 -11.41 10.70
N ASP A 46 -25.31 -12.43 10.16
CA ASP A 46 -24.86 -13.81 10.35
C ASP A 46 -23.39 -13.96 9.95
N PRO A 47 -22.51 -14.39 10.88
CA PRO A 47 -21.09 -14.49 10.60
C PRO A 47 -20.87 -15.48 9.45
N VAL A 48 -20.14 -15.04 8.43
CA VAL A 48 -19.77 -15.86 7.29
C VAL A 48 -18.36 -16.35 7.53
N GLY A 49 -18.16 -17.66 7.63
CA GLY A 49 -16.84 -18.23 7.87
C GLY A 49 -16.63 -19.55 7.15
N HIS A 50 -15.36 -19.93 7.04
CA HIS A 50 -14.98 -21.19 6.41
C HIS A 50 -14.05 -22.00 7.33
N TRP A 51 -14.44 -23.25 7.58
CA TRP A 51 -13.68 -24.22 8.37
C TRP A 51 -14.01 -25.67 7.98
N PRO A 52 -13.02 -26.58 7.93
CA PRO A 52 -11.59 -26.30 7.88
C PRO A 52 -11.21 -25.73 6.51
N LEU A 53 -10.21 -24.86 6.45
CA LEU A 53 -9.63 -24.48 5.17
C LEU A 53 -8.89 -25.69 4.54
N PRO A 54 -9.04 -25.87 3.21
CA PRO A 54 -8.31 -26.91 2.50
C PRO A 54 -6.80 -26.67 2.57
N ALA A 55 -6.02 -27.72 2.30
CA ALA A 55 -4.57 -27.56 2.13
C ALA A 55 -4.29 -26.76 0.85
N GLY A 56 -3.35 -25.82 0.92
CA GLY A 56 -3.04 -24.89 -0.17
C GLY A 56 -3.65 -23.50 0.00
N PRO A 57 -3.70 -22.69 -1.08
CA PRO A 57 -4.06 -21.29 -0.99
C PRO A 57 -5.55 -21.11 -0.72
N ALA A 58 -5.87 -20.20 0.20
CA ALA A 58 -7.22 -19.77 0.51
C ALA A 58 -7.35 -18.27 0.19
N GLU A 59 -8.46 -17.90 -0.45
CA GLU A 59 -8.78 -16.52 -0.78
C GLU A 59 -10.06 -16.08 -0.07
N ILE A 60 -10.09 -14.80 0.31
CA ILE A 60 -11.24 -14.14 0.92
C ILE A 60 -11.40 -12.77 0.30
N ASP A 61 -12.64 -12.36 0.08
CA ASP A 61 -12.98 -10.97 -0.18
C ASP A 61 -13.48 -10.37 1.14
N ILE A 62 -12.96 -9.23 1.56
CA ILE A 62 -13.44 -8.47 2.73
C ILE A 62 -14.11 -7.21 2.19
N ALA A 63 -15.41 -7.07 2.43
CA ALA A 63 -16.20 -5.94 1.95
C ALA A 63 -15.98 -4.68 2.81
N PRO A 64 -16.12 -3.46 2.25
CA PRO A 64 -16.06 -2.21 3.04
C PRO A 64 -17.10 -2.14 4.17
N THR A 65 -18.23 -2.83 4.01
CA THR A 65 -19.33 -2.91 4.98
C THR A 65 -19.19 -4.04 5.99
N ASP A 66 -18.16 -4.88 5.87
CA ASP A 66 -17.86 -5.85 6.92
C ASP A 66 -17.48 -5.10 8.19
N PHE A 67 -17.89 -5.62 9.34
CA PHE A 67 -17.58 -5.00 10.62
C PHE A 67 -16.22 -5.46 11.16
N ALA A 68 -16.00 -6.78 11.12
CA ALA A 68 -14.78 -7.39 11.64
C ALA A 68 -14.42 -8.65 10.85
N PHE A 69 -13.14 -8.98 10.90
CA PHE A 69 -12.54 -10.17 10.34
C PHE A 69 -11.75 -10.88 11.44
N GLU A 70 -12.09 -12.15 11.70
CA GLU A 70 -11.34 -13.01 12.60
C GLU A 70 -10.69 -14.14 11.81
N THR A 71 -9.45 -14.47 12.17
CA THR A 71 -8.73 -15.55 11.51
C THR A 71 -7.85 -16.32 12.48
N HIS A 72 -7.65 -17.59 12.15
CA HIS A 72 -6.65 -18.46 12.74
C HIS A 72 -6.07 -19.37 11.65
N VAL A 73 -5.05 -18.90 10.97
CA VAL A 73 -4.22 -19.62 10.00
C VAL A 73 -2.78 -19.65 10.49
N GLY A 74 -2.00 -20.65 10.08
CA GLY A 74 -0.60 -20.80 10.51
C GLY A 74 0.35 -19.75 9.95
N THR A 75 -0.11 -18.95 8.97
CA THR A 75 0.69 -17.96 8.25
C THR A 75 0.09 -16.55 8.39
N TYR A 76 -0.15 -15.86 7.28
CA TYR A 76 -0.75 -14.52 7.22
C TYR A 76 -1.53 -14.39 5.92
N TRP A 77 -2.45 -13.44 5.89
CA TRP A 77 -3.14 -13.05 4.68
C TRP A 77 -2.40 -11.91 4.01
N ARG A 78 -2.27 -11.93 2.69
CA ARG A 78 -1.72 -10.83 1.89
C ARG A 78 -2.80 -10.29 0.96
N MET A 79 -2.94 -8.98 0.90
CA MET A 79 -3.85 -8.32 -0.05
C MET A 79 -3.38 -8.60 -1.47
N VAL A 80 -4.28 -9.17 -2.28
CA VAL A 80 -4.07 -9.46 -3.70
C VAL A 80 -4.67 -8.38 -4.57
N ALA A 81 -5.82 -7.84 -4.16
CA ALA A 81 -6.46 -6.72 -4.82
C ALA A 81 -7.15 -5.83 -3.77
N PRO A 82 -7.05 -4.50 -3.85
CA PRO A 82 -7.94 -3.62 -3.09
C PRO A 82 -9.39 -3.86 -3.53
N ALA A 83 -10.37 -3.48 -2.72
CA ALA A 83 -11.77 -3.55 -3.13
C ALA A 83 -11.99 -2.69 -4.40
N ASP A 84 -12.67 -3.23 -5.41
CA ASP A 84 -12.97 -2.51 -6.65
C ASP A 84 -13.80 -1.26 -6.35
N GLU A 85 -13.23 -0.07 -6.55
CA GLU A 85 -13.96 1.21 -6.50
C GLU A 85 -14.98 1.34 -7.65
N THR A 86 -14.85 0.52 -8.70
CA THR A 86 -15.57 0.62 -9.99
C THR A 86 -16.94 -0.07 -10.04
N GLY A 87 -17.31 -0.85 -9.01
CA GLY A 87 -18.67 -1.37 -8.85
C GLY A 87 -19.63 -0.41 -8.11
N SER A 88 -19.09 0.69 -7.57
CA SER A 88 -19.82 1.66 -6.76
C SER A 88 -20.21 2.87 -7.60
N GLU A 89 -21.26 2.73 -8.42
CA GLU A 89 -22.01 3.91 -8.87
C GLU A 89 -22.73 4.52 -7.64
N GLY A 90 -21.99 5.31 -6.83
CA GLY A 90 -22.56 6.15 -5.79
C GLY A 90 -21.83 6.13 -4.44
N GLY A 91 -20.78 6.93 -4.31
CA GLY A 91 -20.25 7.39 -3.01
C GLY A 91 -19.25 6.43 -2.34
N HIS A 92 -18.28 7.00 -1.61
CA HIS A 92 -17.47 6.25 -0.66
C HIS A 92 -18.40 5.47 0.28
N GLU A 93 -18.38 4.14 0.19
CA GLU A 93 -19.15 3.27 1.07
C GLU A 93 -18.63 3.47 2.51
N LEU A 94 -19.48 3.99 3.40
CA LEU A 94 -19.09 4.40 4.74
C LEU A 94 -18.57 3.21 5.55
N ARG A 95 -17.37 3.35 6.12
CA ARG A 95 -16.85 2.32 7.03
C ARG A 95 -17.51 2.42 8.41
N PRO A 96 -17.76 1.29 9.09
CA PRO A 96 -18.10 1.29 10.51
C PRO A 96 -17.04 1.99 11.35
N VAL A 97 -17.46 2.63 12.45
CA VAL A 97 -16.56 3.31 13.39
C VAL A 97 -16.68 2.64 14.76
N ALA A 98 -15.55 2.22 15.32
CA ALA A 98 -15.50 1.59 16.63
C ALA A 98 -14.67 2.41 17.63
N ASP A 99 -14.98 2.26 18.91
CA ASP A 99 -14.16 2.80 20.00
C ASP A 99 -12.73 2.25 19.91
N PRO A 100 -11.69 3.10 19.80
CA PRO A 100 -10.30 2.67 19.73
C PRO A 100 -9.84 1.79 20.92
N ALA A 101 -10.46 1.92 22.10
CA ALA A 101 -10.16 1.10 23.27
C ALA A 101 -10.80 -0.29 23.22
N LEU A 102 -11.85 -0.48 22.40
CA LEU A 102 -12.59 -1.74 22.30
C LEU A 102 -11.71 -2.89 21.80
N ARG A 103 -10.74 -2.59 20.92
CA ARG A 103 -9.77 -3.56 20.38
C ARG A 103 -8.94 -4.22 21.48
N ALA A 104 -8.29 -3.42 22.31
CA ALA A 104 -7.43 -3.92 23.38
C ALA A 104 -8.22 -4.74 24.42
N GLU A 105 -9.47 -4.37 24.68
CA GLU A 105 -10.33 -5.10 25.62
C GLU A 105 -10.80 -6.45 25.05
N LEU A 106 -11.17 -6.50 23.77
CA LEU A 106 -11.55 -7.75 23.09
C LEU A 106 -10.38 -8.74 23.09
N ASP A 107 -9.18 -8.29 22.74
CA ASP A 107 -7.99 -9.16 22.73
C ASP A 107 -7.71 -9.77 24.12
N VAL A 108 -7.89 -9.00 25.20
CA VAL A 108 -7.72 -9.49 26.58
C VAL A 108 -8.80 -10.51 26.96
N ILE A 109 -10.05 -10.28 26.58
CA ILE A 109 -11.16 -11.20 26.88
C ILE A 109 -10.95 -12.53 26.16
N VAL A 110 -10.49 -12.48 24.91
CA VAL A 110 -10.20 -13.66 24.09
C VAL A 110 -9.04 -14.46 24.68
N ALA A 111 -7.97 -13.78 25.08
CA ALA A 111 -6.83 -14.41 25.74
C ALA A 111 -7.23 -15.09 27.07
N ARG A 112 -8.15 -14.48 27.83
CA ARG A 112 -8.59 -14.95 29.16
C ARG A 112 -9.49 -16.20 29.11
N HIS A 113 -10.23 -16.42 28.01
CA HIS A 113 -11.19 -17.53 27.91
C HIS A 113 -10.71 -18.74 27.10
N ARG A 114 -9.55 -18.63 26.46
CA ARG A 114 -8.81 -19.76 25.84
C ARG A 114 -8.72 -21.03 26.71
N PRO A 115 -8.44 -20.97 28.04
CA PRO A 115 -8.36 -22.19 28.85
C PRO A 115 -9.72 -22.83 29.13
N LEU A 116 -10.81 -22.05 29.17
CA LEU A 116 -12.14 -22.58 29.51
C LEU A 116 -12.74 -23.38 28.34
N ALA A 117 -12.55 -22.92 27.11
CA ALA A 117 -12.95 -23.64 25.91
C ALA A 117 -12.15 -24.94 25.71
N TRP A 118 -10.85 -24.93 26.07
CA TRP A 118 -9.99 -26.12 26.02
C TRP A 118 -10.43 -27.23 27.01
N LEU A 119 -11.11 -26.87 28.10
CA LEU A 119 -11.62 -27.82 29.08
C LEU A 119 -12.95 -28.49 28.67
N ALA A 120 -13.67 -27.97 27.67
CA ALA A 120 -14.95 -28.53 27.22
C ALA A 120 -14.89 -30.04 26.86
N PRO A 121 -13.94 -30.55 26.05
CA PRO A 121 -13.84 -31.99 25.78
C PRO A 121 -13.51 -32.79 27.04
N LEU A 122 -12.74 -32.22 27.97
CA LEU A 122 -12.41 -32.87 29.25
C LEU A 122 -13.67 -33.05 30.12
N THR A 123 -14.56 -32.06 30.15
CA THR A 123 -15.84 -32.17 30.86
C THR A 123 -16.75 -33.26 30.28
N VAL A 124 -16.83 -33.36 28.94
CA VAL A 124 -17.61 -34.39 28.23
C VAL A 124 -17.05 -35.80 28.51
N LEU A 125 -15.73 -35.94 28.54
CA LEU A 125 -15.06 -37.19 28.90
C LEU A 125 -15.27 -37.55 30.38
N THR A 126 -15.19 -36.59 31.30
CA THR A 126 -15.46 -36.84 32.73
C THR A 126 -16.91 -37.25 32.98
N LEU A 127 -17.87 -36.63 32.27
CA LEU A 127 -19.29 -36.99 32.37
C LEU A 127 -19.56 -38.38 31.78
N GLY A 128 -18.87 -38.75 30.70
CA GLY A 128 -18.93 -40.09 30.13
C GLY A 128 -18.36 -41.16 31.05
N LEU A 129 -17.24 -40.88 31.71
CA LEU A 129 -16.65 -41.79 32.69
C LEU A 129 -17.57 -42.02 33.90
N LEU A 130 -18.29 -40.97 34.35
CA LEU A 130 -19.29 -41.05 35.41
C LEU A 130 -20.57 -41.80 35.00
N GLY A 131 -20.98 -41.75 33.72
CA GLY A 131 -22.16 -42.45 33.20
C GLY A 131 -21.90 -43.91 32.78
N ALA A 132 -20.63 -44.31 32.60
CA ALA A 132 -20.21 -45.64 32.19
C ALA A 132 -20.81 -46.82 32.98
N PRO A 133 -20.90 -46.81 34.33
CA PRO A 133 -21.45 -47.94 35.07
C PRO A 133 -22.95 -48.16 34.85
N ILE A 134 -23.67 -47.17 34.28
CA ILE A 134 -25.13 -47.22 34.06
C ILE A 134 -25.46 -47.51 32.59
N LEU A 135 -24.70 -46.95 31.64
CA LEU A 135 -25.02 -46.99 30.20
C LEU A 135 -24.10 -47.90 29.37
N GLY A 136 -23.05 -48.48 29.95
CA GLY A 136 -22.16 -49.44 29.29
C GLY A 136 -21.09 -48.84 28.37
N GLU A 137 -20.25 -49.70 27.78
CA GLU A 137 -19.03 -49.30 27.05
C GLU A 137 -19.28 -48.57 25.71
N LEU A 138 -20.41 -48.83 25.05
CA LEU A 138 -20.79 -48.15 23.80
C LEU A 138 -21.09 -46.65 24.03
N PHE A 139 -21.54 -46.29 25.23
CA PHE A 139 -21.78 -44.89 25.61
C PHE A 139 -20.48 -44.10 25.76
N LEU A 140 -19.40 -44.75 26.24
CA LEU A 140 -18.06 -44.14 26.31
C LEU A 140 -17.49 -43.86 24.93
N LEU A 141 -17.66 -44.77 23.97
CA LEU A 141 -17.22 -44.56 22.59
C LEU A 141 -18.00 -43.41 21.92
N GLY A 142 -19.30 -43.31 22.18
CA GLY A 142 -20.13 -42.20 21.72
C GLY A 142 -19.73 -40.84 22.32
N LEU A 143 -19.39 -40.79 23.61
CA LEU A 143 -18.93 -39.56 24.26
C LEU A 143 -17.48 -39.21 23.92
N ALA A 144 -16.62 -40.20 23.68
CA ALA A 144 -15.26 -39.98 23.19
C ALA A 144 -15.27 -39.41 21.76
N SER A 145 -16.11 -39.95 20.86
CA SER A 145 -16.26 -39.39 19.51
C SER A 145 -16.88 -37.99 19.54
N LEU A 146 -17.85 -37.74 20.43
CA LEU A 146 -18.39 -36.40 20.67
C LEU A 146 -17.35 -35.44 21.25
N ALA A 147 -16.53 -35.88 22.19
CA ALA A 147 -15.45 -35.07 22.77
C ALA A 147 -14.38 -34.73 21.73
N ILE A 148 -14.05 -35.66 20.83
CA ILE A 148 -13.15 -35.42 19.69
C ILE A 148 -13.78 -34.40 18.73
N LEU A 149 -15.07 -34.55 18.41
CA LEU A 149 -15.78 -33.62 17.52
C LEU A 149 -15.89 -32.21 18.13
N ILE A 150 -16.11 -32.12 19.44
CA ILE A 150 -16.08 -30.86 20.21
C ILE A 150 -14.66 -30.29 20.26
N ALA A 151 -13.63 -31.11 20.48
CA ALA A 151 -12.24 -30.65 20.48
C ALA A 151 -11.80 -30.10 19.10
N LEU A 152 -12.33 -30.67 18.02
CA LEU A 152 -12.04 -30.25 16.63
C LEU A 152 -12.89 -29.06 16.16
N GLY A 153 -14.13 -28.87 16.67
CA GLY A 153 -15.07 -27.88 16.14
C GLY A 153 -15.52 -26.77 17.12
N ALA A 154 -15.50 -27.02 18.43
CA ALA A 154 -16.06 -26.09 19.42
C ALA A 154 -15.20 -24.87 19.79
N PRO A 155 -13.84 -24.91 19.74
CA PRO A 155 -13.05 -23.75 20.14
C PRO A 155 -13.34 -22.51 19.29
N SER A 156 -13.59 -22.67 17.99
CA SER A 156 -13.82 -21.53 17.09
C SER A 156 -15.30 -21.12 17.10
N PHE A 157 -16.21 -22.00 16.65
CA PHE A 157 -17.63 -21.66 16.47
C PHE A 157 -18.36 -21.18 17.75
N SER A 158 -18.00 -21.73 18.93
CA SER A 158 -18.61 -21.31 20.19
C SER A 158 -18.03 -19.99 20.73
N LEU A 159 -16.77 -19.67 20.40
CA LEU A 159 -16.18 -18.37 20.68
C LEU A 159 -16.71 -17.33 19.69
N ASP A 160 -16.93 -17.69 18.43
CA ASP A 160 -17.48 -16.82 17.37
C ASP A 160 -18.90 -16.36 17.71
N LEU A 161 -19.81 -17.29 18.05
CA LEU A 161 -21.18 -16.98 18.48
C LEU A 161 -21.26 -16.28 19.84
N ARG A 162 -20.25 -16.45 20.70
CA ARG A 162 -20.18 -15.73 21.98
C ARG A 162 -19.59 -14.34 21.78
N ARG A 163 -18.63 -14.14 20.88
CA ARG A 163 -18.08 -12.83 20.52
C ARG A 163 -19.08 -12.01 19.75
N ALA A 164 -19.81 -12.59 18.79
CA ALA A 164 -20.92 -11.91 18.12
C ALA A 164 -21.96 -11.43 19.16
N ARG A 165 -22.33 -12.29 20.12
CA ARG A 165 -23.22 -11.88 21.23
C ARG A 165 -22.61 -10.86 22.18
N GLU A 166 -21.31 -10.91 22.44
CA GLU A 166 -20.64 -9.97 23.34
C GLU A 166 -20.39 -8.62 22.67
N LEU A 167 -20.20 -8.62 21.34
CA LEU A 167 -20.21 -7.43 20.49
C LEU A 167 -21.62 -6.84 20.44
N ASP A 168 -22.65 -7.63 20.18
CA ASP A 168 -24.05 -7.19 20.21
C ASP A 168 -24.45 -6.60 21.58
N ARG A 169 -23.97 -7.19 22.68
CA ARG A 169 -24.11 -6.61 24.05
C ARG A 169 -23.40 -5.27 24.23
N ARG A 170 -22.43 -4.95 23.38
CA ARG A 170 -21.62 -3.73 23.38
C ARG A 170 -21.91 -2.86 22.14
N ARG A 171 -23.14 -2.92 21.60
CA ARG A 171 -23.62 -2.04 20.51
C ARG A 171 -23.42 -0.54 20.82
N ASP A 172 -23.20 -0.17 22.07
CA ASP A 172 -22.85 1.19 22.48
C ASP A 172 -21.40 1.61 22.12
N ARG A 173 -20.54 0.67 21.71
CA ARG A 173 -19.10 0.89 21.47
C ARG A 173 -18.68 0.74 20.01
N TYR A 174 -19.63 0.52 19.10
CA TYR A 174 -19.42 0.64 17.66
C TYR A 174 -20.65 1.23 16.99
N LEU A 175 -20.43 1.88 15.86
CA LEU A 175 -21.45 2.53 15.05
C LEU A 175 -21.31 2.08 13.61
N THR A 176 -22.42 1.82 12.97
CA THR A 176 -22.47 1.37 11.59
C THR A 176 -23.22 2.35 10.71
N PRO A 177 -23.10 2.28 9.38
CA PRO A 177 -23.77 3.21 8.49
C PRO A 177 -25.29 3.34 8.70
N GLU A 178 -25.95 2.34 9.29
CA GLU A 178 -27.39 2.35 9.61
C GLU A 178 -27.74 3.21 10.83
N ASP A 179 -26.79 3.48 11.73
CA ASP A 179 -27.01 4.34 12.89
C ASP A 179 -27.09 5.84 12.51
N PHE A 180 -26.84 6.17 11.24
CA PHE A 180 -26.81 7.53 10.72
C PHE A 180 -27.92 7.77 9.69
N ASP A 181 -28.48 8.97 9.72
CA ASP A 181 -29.29 9.49 8.62
C ASP A 181 -28.41 10.12 7.53
N ASP A 182 -28.99 10.52 6.40
CA ASP A 182 -28.23 10.91 5.20
C ASP A 182 -27.27 12.10 5.44
N GLU A 183 -27.67 13.07 6.26
CA GLU A 183 -26.79 14.18 6.65
C GLU A 183 -25.65 13.72 7.57
N GLY A 184 -25.94 12.82 8.53
CA GLY A 184 -24.92 12.21 9.38
C GLY A 184 -23.91 11.39 8.56
N LYS A 185 -24.40 10.61 7.59
CA LYS A 185 -23.60 9.85 6.63
C LYS A 185 -22.67 10.75 5.82
N ALA A 186 -23.17 11.87 5.29
CA ALA A 186 -22.36 12.80 4.52
C ALA A 186 -21.22 13.44 5.35
N LEU A 187 -21.50 13.83 6.60
CA LEU A 187 -20.47 14.39 7.50
C LEU A 187 -19.46 13.34 7.94
N LEU A 188 -19.89 12.09 8.16
CA LEU A 188 -18.98 11.00 8.48
C LEU A 188 -18.07 10.67 7.30
N ALA A 189 -18.58 10.61 6.07
CA ALA A 189 -17.78 10.37 4.87
C ALA A 189 -16.67 11.42 4.73
N ARG A 190 -17.02 12.70 4.88
CA ARG A 190 -16.06 13.81 4.88
C ARG A 190 -14.98 13.66 5.95
N THR A 191 -15.37 13.25 7.15
CA THR A 191 -14.45 12.98 8.27
C THR A 191 -13.47 11.86 7.91
N GLN A 192 -13.98 10.74 7.39
CA GLN A 192 -13.18 9.59 6.99
C GLN A 192 -12.19 9.96 5.88
N THR A 193 -12.65 10.63 4.82
CA THR A 193 -11.80 11.12 3.73
C THR A 193 -10.69 12.06 4.24
N ALA A 194 -11.00 12.97 5.16
CA ALA A 194 -10.01 13.88 5.73
C ALA A 194 -8.94 13.13 6.56
N ILE A 195 -9.36 12.18 7.39
CA ILE A 195 -8.46 11.35 8.20
C ILE A 195 -7.56 10.50 7.31
N ASP A 196 -8.12 9.87 6.28
CA ASP A 196 -7.38 8.99 5.36
C ASP A 196 -6.34 9.79 4.58
N ALA A 197 -6.70 10.97 4.08
CA ALA A 197 -5.77 11.88 3.41
C ALA A 197 -4.56 12.25 4.29
N VAL A 198 -4.76 12.46 5.60
CA VAL A 198 -3.63 12.69 6.53
C VAL A 198 -2.82 11.41 6.73
N ARG A 199 -3.47 10.27 6.98
CA ARG A 199 -2.80 9.00 7.27
C ARG A 199 -1.93 8.53 6.10
N GLU A 200 -2.43 8.71 4.88
CA GLU A 200 -1.80 8.28 3.63
C GLU A 200 -0.74 9.27 3.12
N SER A 201 -0.75 10.51 3.63
CA SER A 201 0.23 11.52 3.26
C SER A 201 1.66 11.01 3.45
N GLN A 202 2.53 11.37 2.51
CA GLN A 202 3.92 10.97 2.54
C GLN A 202 4.65 11.56 3.74
N VAL A 203 4.35 12.82 4.08
CA VAL A 203 4.88 13.49 5.27
C VAL A 203 4.52 12.76 6.58
N ASN A 204 3.32 12.17 6.68
CA ASN A 204 2.94 11.35 7.82
C ASN A 204 3.68 10.00 7.83
N ARG A 205 3.82 9.35 6.66
CA ARG A 205 4.50 8.06 6.54
C ARG A 205 5.99 8.16 6.87
N GLU A 206 6.63 9.25 6.47
CA GLU A 206 8.05 9.54 6.72
C GLU A 206 8.32 10.12 8.12
N GLY A 207 7.28 10.31 8.93
CA GLY A 207 7.42 10.81 10.30
C GLY A 207 7.76 12.30 10.40
N MET A 208 7.52 13.07 9.34
CA MET A 208 7.65 14.52 9.36
C MET A 208 6.48 15.19 10.09
N LEU A 209 5.33 14.51 10.14
CA LEU A 209 4.27 14.76 11.12
C LEU A 209 4.45 13.82 12.31
N ASP A 210 3.92 14.19 13.48
CA ASP A 210 3.89 13.30 14.65
C ASP A 210 2.99 12.09 14.37
N ARG A 211 3.59 11.06 13.80
CA ARG A 211 2.92 9.82 13.39
C ARG A 211 2.31 9.10 14.58
N VAL A 212 2.92 9.21 15.77
CA VAL A 212 2.43 8.53 16.97
C VAL A 212 1.18 9.21 17.48
N ASP A 213 1.19 10.55 17.57
CA ASP A 213 0.00 11.31 17.94
C ASP A 213 -1.12 11.13 16.90
N ASN A 214 -0.81 11.24 15.60
CA ASN A 214 -1.81 11.02 14.54
C ASN A 214 -2.46 9.63 14.60
N ALA A 215 -1.67 8.58 14.92
CA ALA A 215 -2.18 7.22 15.01
C ALA A 215 -3.14 6.99 16.19
N VAL A 216 -3.09 7.84 17.22
CA VAL A 216 -3.95 7.72 18.42
C VAL A 216 -5.08 8.75 18.39
N THR A 217 -4.77 9.98 18.01
CA THR A 217 -5.70 11.10 18.05
C THR A 217 -6.72 11.02 16.92
N LEU A 218 -6.33 10.71 15.68
CA LEU A 218 -7.28 10.69 14.55
C LEU A 218 -8.40 9.65 14.73
N PRO A 219 -8.12 8.37 15.10
CA PRO A 219 -9.19 7.40 15.35
C PRO A 219 -10.11 7.82 16.50
N ARG A 220 -9.56 8.45 17.55
CA ARG A 220 -10.36 8.99 18.65
C ARG A 220 -11.27 10.14 18.20
N GLN A 221 -10.77 11.03 17.35
CA GLN A 221 -11.59 12.10 16.75
C GLN A 221 -12.72 11.53 15.89
N GLU A 222 -12.43 10.51 15.07
CA GLU A 222 -13.43 9.80 14.25
C GLU A 222 -14.56 9.24 15.11
N TRP A 223 -14.20 8.51 16.18
CA TRP A 223 -15.16 7.92 17.11
C TRP A 223 -16.01 8.96 17.85
N GLU A 224 -15.41 10.03 18.35
CA GLU A 224 -16.14 11.09 19.05
C GLU A 224 -17.10 11.84 18.10
N ILE A 225 -16.70 12.08 16.84
CA ILE A 225 -17.57 12.69 15.83
C ILE A 225 -18.72 11.74 15.50
N ALA A 226 -18.43 10.47 15.22
CA ALA A 226 -19.42 9.45 14.90
C ALA A 226 -20.48 9.32 16.00
N GLN A 227 -20.08 9.30 17.28
CA GLN A 227 -21.03 9.25 18.39
C GLN A 227 -21.98 10.45 18.43
N VAL A 228 -21.48 11.65 18.16
CA VAL A 228 -22.35 12.84 18.14
C VAL A 228 -23.28 12.80 16.93
N LEU A 229 -22.78 12.41 15.76
CA LEU A 229 -23.59 12.27 14.54
C LEU A 229 -24.70 11.25 14.73
N ALA A 230 -24.41 10.04 15.24
CA ALA A 230 -25.42 9.02 15.50
C ALA A 230 -26.49 9.50 16.51
N ARG A 231 -26.07 10.24 17.54
CA ARG A 231 -27.01 10.86 18.50
C ARG A 231 -27.88 11.92 17.83
N GLN A 232 -27.32 12.75 16.95
CA GLN A 232 -28.07 13.75 16.19
C GLN A 232 -29.07 13.07 15.23
N SER A 233 -28.65 12.06 14.48
CA SER A 233 -29.52 11.28 13.59
C SER A 233 -30.70 10.66 14.34
N LYS A 234 -30.44 10.04 15.50
CA LYS A 234 -31.50 9.52 16.37
C LYS A 234 -32.47 10.61 16.83
N LEU A 235 -31.96 11.75 17.30
CA LEU A 235 -32.82 12.86 17.77
C LEU A 235 -33.63 13.49 16.63
N ARG A 236 -33.09 13.58 15.41
CA ARG A 236 -33.84 14.03 14.23
C ARG A 236 -34.95 13.04 13.88
N GLY A 237 -34.66 11.75 13.91
CA GLY A 237 -35.65 10.69 13.72
C GLY A 237 -36.81 10.79 14.71
N GLU A 238 -36.51 10.86 16.01
CA GLU A 238 -37.52 11.02 17.07
C GLU A 238 -38.36 12.30 16.87
N GLN A 239 -37.73 13.43 16.55
CA GLN A 239 -38.46 14.69 16.28
C GLN A 239 -39.36 14.60 15.04
N GLY A 240 -38.94 13.88 14.00
CA GLY A 240 -39.75 13.60 12.81
C GLY A 240 -40.99 12.78 13.17
N GLU A 241 -40.82 11.70 13.94
CA GLU A 241 -41.92 10.85 14.41
C GLU A 241 -42.92 11.63 15.28
N PHE A 242 -42.45 12.48 16.20
CA PHE A 242 -43.32 13.32 17.02
C PHE A 242 -44.10 14.35 16.20
N ALA A 243 -43.46 14.97 15.21
CA ALA A 243 -44.11 15.93 14.32
C ALA A 243 -45.16 15.26 13.40
N GLU A 244 -44.90 14.04 12.93
CA GLU A 244 -45.84 13.28 12.11
C GLU A 244 -47.04 12.76 12.92
N SER A 245 -46.77 12.24 14.13
CA SER A 245 -47.79 11.63 15.00
C SER A 245 -48.73 12.65 15.61
N ALA A 246 -48.25 13.86 15.90
CA ALA A 246 -49.03 14.93 16.50
C ALA A 246 -48.87 16.23 15.70
N ARG A 247 -49.64 16.34 14.59
CA ARG A 247 -49.76 17.55 13.75
C ARG A 247 -50.51 18.70 14.45
N LEU A 248 -50.23 18.93 15.72
CA LEU A 248 -50.79 19.97 16.55
C LEU A 248 -49.81 21.16 16.61
N PRO A 249 -50.26 22.41 16.43
CA PRO A 249 -49.39 23.58 16.45
C PRO A 249 -48.68 23.77 17.80
N GLU A 250 -49.24 23.27 18.89
CA GLU A 250 -48.63 23.29 20.23
C GLU A 250 -47.39 22.39 20.32
N VAL A 251 -47.41 21.21 19.69
CA VAL A 251 -46.27 20.28 19.65
C VAL A 251 -45.14 20.87 18.82
N GLU A 252 -45.48 21.46 17.67
CA GLU A 252 -44.52 22.14 16.80
C GLU A 252 -43.85 23.33 17.52
N ALA A 253 -44.62 24.13 18.28
CA ALA A 253 -44.09 25.22 19.09
C ALA A 253 -43.13 24.73 20.20
N ALA A 254 -43.41 23.56 20.79
CA ALA A 254 -42.57 22.94 21.82
C ALA A 254 -41.29 22.29 21.25
N LEU A 255 -41.33 21.79 20.01
CA LEU A 255 -40.17 21.21 19.34
C LEU A 255 -39.16 22.26 18.87
N ARG A 256 -39.60 23.48 18.55
CA ARG A 256 -38.71 24.55 18.02
C ARG A 256 -37.45 24.79 18.87
N PRO A 257 -37.51 24.99 20.21
CA PRO A 257 -36.29 25.15 21.01
C PRO A 257 -35.38 23.92 21.04
N LEU A 258 -35.93 22.72 20.82
CA LEU A 258 -35.14 21.48 20.74
C LEU A 258 -34.42 21.38 19.39
N ARG A 259 -35.07 21.82 18.30
CA ARG A 259 -34.45 21.92 16.97
C ARG A 259 -33.32 22.95 16.98
N GLU A 260 -33.51 24.12 17.57
CA GLU A 260 -32.45 25.14 17.72
C GLU A 260 -31.21 24.59 18.45
N LYS A 261 -31.41 23.83 19.54
CA LYS A 261 -30.30 23.18 20.25
C LYS A 261 -29.60 22.13 19.40
N LEU A 262 -30.37 21.39 18.59
CA LEU A 262 -29.83 20.39 17.68
C LEU A 262 -29.02 21.03 16.56
N GLU A 263 -29.50 22.13 15.98
CA GLU A 263 -28.79 22.92 14.98
C GLU A 263 -27.45 23.45 15.52
N LEU A 264 -27.42 23.98 16.75
CA LEU A 264 -26.16 24.41 17.39
C LEU A 264 -25.17 23.25 17.57
N SER A 265 -25.68 22.05 17.86
CA SER A 265 -24.87 20.83 17.96
C SER A 265 -24.32 20.42 16.60
N VAL A 266 -25.15 20.46 15.55
CA VAL A 266 -24.73 20.17 14.17
C VAL A 266 -23.65 21.15 13.73
N GLU A 267 -23.83 22.46 13.96
CA GLU A 267 -22.84 23.48 13.63
C GLU A 267 -21.50 23.25 14.34
N ALA A 268 -21.53 22.86 15.62
CA ALA A 268 -20.32 22.56 16.37
C ALA A 268 -19.56 21.35 15.80
N VAL A 269 -20.27 20.28 15.43
CA VAL A 269 -19.66 19.09 14.79
C VAL A 269 -19.13 19.44 13.40
N THR A 270 -19.90 20.17 12.60
CA THR A 270 -19.46 20.61 11.27
C THR A 270 -18.16 21.41 11.34
N ARG A 271 -18.02 22.35 12.28
CA ARG A 271 -16.76 23.08 12.49
C ARG A 271 -15.59 22.19 12.86
N ARG A 272 -15.83 21.10 13.60
CA ARG A 272 -14.81 20.09 13.92
C ARG A 272 -14.40 19.29 12.68
N VAL A 273 -15.36 18.88 11.85
CA VAL A 273 -15.08 18.21 10.56
C VAL A 273 -14.27 19.13 9.64
N GLU A 274 -14.66 20.39 9.50
CA GLU A 274 -13.90 21.37 8.71
C GLU A 274 -12.48 21.60 9.25
N ALA A 275 -12.27 21.49 10.56
CA ALA A 275 -10.94 21.57 11.13
C ALA A 275 -10.07 20.37 10.72
N LEU A 276 -10.64 19.16 10.66
CA LEU A 276 -9.96 17.97 10.13
C LEU A 276 -9.68 18.10 8.64
N GLU A 277 -10.62 18.59 7.84
CA GLU A 277 -10.41 18.85 6.40
C GLU A 277 -9.29 19.86 6.16
N ARG A 278 -9.26 20.95 6.94
CA ARG A 278 -8.17 21.93 6.88
C ARG A 278 -6.83 21.35 7.34
N TYR A 279 -6.81 20.32 8.18
CA TYR A 279 -5.59 19.63 8.55
C TYR A 279 -5.12 18.70 7.42
N ALA A 280 -6.06 17.95 6.81
CA ALA A 280 -5.80 17.13 5.63
C ALA A 280 -5.23 17.94 4.47
N GLU A 281 -5.78 19.12 4.20
CA GLU A 281 -5.30 20.01 3.15
C GLU A 281 -3.86 20.49 3.41
N ARG A 282 -3.53 20.79 4.67
CA ARG A 282 -2.14 21.13 5.05
C ARG A 282 -1.19 19.96 4.88
N ALA A 283 -1.62 18.74 5.18
CA ALA A 283 -0.82 17.54 4.94
C ALA A 283 -0.54 17.33 3.44
N ARG A 284 -1.54 17.54 2.57
CA ARG A 284 -1.36 17.49 1.12
C ARG A 284 -0.40 18.57 0.60
N ALA A 285 -0.56 19.81 1.05
CA ALA A 285 0.35 20.89 0.69
C ALA A 285 1.79 20.59 1.13
N ALA A 286 1.97 19.96 2.29
CA ALA A 286 3.27 19.51 2.76
C ALA A 286 3.86 18.37 1.89
N ASP A 287 3.03 17.43 1.42
CA ASP A 287 3.45 16.41 0.44
C ASP A 287 3.92 17.03 -0.89
N GLU A 288 3.24 18.05 -1.39
CA GLU A 288 3.64 18.77 -2.60
C GLU A 288 4.99 19.46 -2.40
N ALA A 289 5.19 20.13 -1.25
CA ALA A 289 6.46 20.75 -0.90
C ALA A 289 7.59 19.72 -0.79
N LEU A 290 7.32 18.55 -0.21
CA LEU A 290 8.29 17.44 -0.12
C LEU A 290 8.67 16.91 -1.51
N LYS A 291 7.68 16.74 -2.41
CA LYS A 291 7.94 16.33 -3.80
C LYS A 291 8.79 17.36 -4.53
N ALA A 292 8.49 18.65 -4.39
CA ALA A 292 9.27 19.73 -4.99
C ALA A 292 10.70 19.76 -4.46
N HIS A 293 10.89 19.60 -3.14
CA HIS A 293 12.21 19.54 -2.52
C HIS A 293 13.06 18.42 -3.10
N ARG A 294 12.52 17.19 -3.18
CA ARG A 294 13.21 16.04 -3.78
C ARG A 294 13.53 16.21 -5.26
N TYR A 295 12.64 16.87 -5.99
CA TYR A 295 12.90 17.19 -7.39
C TYR A 295 14.09 18.13 -7.53
N LEU A 296 14.16 19.18 -6.69
CA LEU A 296 15.30 20.10 -6.66
C LEU A 296 16.60 19.41 -6.23
N GLU A 297 16.57 18.51 -5.26
CA GLU A 297 17.75 17.72 -4.87
C GLU A 297 18.27 16.88 -6.03
N ARG A 298 17.38 16.19 -6.76
CA ARG A 298 17.78 15.43 -7.95
C ARG A 298 18.35 16.33 -9.04
N LEU A 299 17.75 17.49 -9.28
CA LEU A 299 18.25 18.44 -10.27
C LEU A 299 19.64 18.98 -9.87
N ALA A 300 19.85 19.27 -8.59
CA ALA A 300 21.13 19.75 -8.07
C ALA A 300 22.25 18.72 -8.24
N VAL A 301 21.95 17.41 -8.11
CA VAL A 301 22.92 16.35 -8.36
C VAL A 301 23.38 16.34 -9.83
N HIS A 302 22.47 16.54 -10.79
CA HIS A 302 22.80 16.56 -12.21
C HIS A 302 23.37 17.91 -12.68
N ALA A 303 23.17 18.98 -11.91
CA ALA A 303 23.72 20.31 -12.25
C ALA A 303 25.24 20.29 -12.44
N HIS A 304 25.95 19.42 -11.71
CA HIS A 304 27.40 19.26 -11.85
C HIS A 304 27.82 18.80 -13.25
N GLU A 305 27.02 17.96 -13.92
CA GLU A 305 27.31 17.51 -15.29
C GLU A 305 27.25 18.68 -16.30
N TYR A 306 26.33 19.62 -16.08
CA TYR A 306 26.25 20.85 -16.88
C TYR A 306 27.43 21.79 -16.60
N ASP A 307 27.88 21.87 -15.34
CA ASP A 307 29.08 22.63 -14.97
C ASP A 307 30.34 22.02 -15.61
N GLU A 308 30.46 20.68 -15.64
CA GLU A 308 31.56 19.97 -16.33
C GLU A 308 31.53 20.21 -17.84
N LEU A 309 30.36 20.11 -18.48
CA LEU A 309 30.20 20.40 -19.90
C LEU A 309 30.62 21.84 -20.25
N LEU A 310 30.25 22.81 -19.40
CA LEU A 310 30.69 24.20 -19.55
C LEU A 310 32.21 24.33 -19.40
N ALA A 311 32.81 23.64 -18.43
CA ALA A 311 34.26 23.66 -18.23
C ALA A 311 35.02 23.05 -19.42
N ASP A 312 34.53 21.95 -20.00
CA ASP A 312 35.12 21.34 -21.19
C ASP A 312 34.94 22.22 -22.43
N THR A 313 33.79 22.87 -22.60
CA THR A 313 33.57 23.83 -23.69
C THR A 313 34.56 25.02 -23.60
N VAL A 314 34.77 25.55 -22.40
CA VAL A 314 35.77 26.61 -22.18
C VAL A 314 37.20 26.11 -22.46
N ARG A 315 37.50 24.84 -22.16
CA ARG A 315 38.80 24.23 -22.50
C ARG A 315 38.97 24.13 -24.02
N ASP A 316 37.93 23.72 -24.74
CA ASP A 316 37.94 23.61 -26.20
C ASP A 316 38.13 24.98 -26.86
N ASP A 317 37.43 26.01 -26.38
CA ASP A 317 37.60 27.40 -26.84
C ASP A 317 39.05 27.89 -26.65
N LEU A 318 39.70 27.50 -25.54
CA LEU A 318 41.11 27.82 -25.28
C LEU A 318 42.09 26.99 -26.12
N ALA A 319 41.68 25.83 -26.64
CA ALA A 319 42.50 24.97 -27.48
C ALA A 319 42.58 25.48 -28.94
N VAL A 320 41.58 26.22 -29.41
CA VAL A 320 41.52 26.74 -30.79
C VAL A 320 42.78 27.53 -31.19
N PRO A 321 43.27 28.52 -30.42
CA PRO A 321 44.48 29.26 -30.79
C PRO A 321 45.76 28.41 -30.79
N ALA A 322 45.79 27.31 -30.02
CA ALA A 322 46.93 26.39 -30.02
C ALA A 322 46.96 25.54 -31.29
N ILE A 323 45.79 25.09 -31.76
CA ILE A 323 45.64 24.35 -33.01
C ILE A 323 45.98 25.23 -34.21
N GLU A 324 45.57 26.50 -34.20
CA GLU A 324 45.92 27.47 -35.25
C GLU A 324 47.45 27.62 -35.38
N ARG A 325 48.16 27.77 -34.26
CA ARG A 325 49.64 27.82 -34.26
C ARG A 325 50.28 26.54 -34.79
N LEU A 326 49.77 25.37 -34.42
CA LEU A 326 50.27 24.09 -34.94
C LEU A 326 50.02 23.97 -36.45
N THR A 327 48.90 24.50 -36.94
CA THR A 327 48.56 24.53 -38.36
C THR A 327 49.51 25.43 -39.14
N GLU A 328 49.81 26.62 -38.63
CA GLU A 328 50.82 27.51 -39.22
C GLU A 328 52.22 26.86 -39.30
N GLN A 329 52.63 26.16 -38.24
CA GLN A 329 53.90 25.42 -38.22
C GLN A 329 53.91 24.28 -39.26
N GLY A 330 52.81 23.57 -39.41
CA GLY A 330 52.64 22.54 -40.44
C GLY A 330 52.76 23.11 -41.85
N ASP A 331 52.13 24.26 -42.11
CA ASP A 331 52.23 24.96 -43.39
C ASP A 331 53.66 25.40 -43.71
N GLU A 332 54.38 25.90 -42.72
CA GLU A 332 55.79 26.28 -42.85
C GLU A 332 56.68 25.07 -43.17
N LEU A 333 56.45 23.94 -42.51
CA LEU A 333 57.13 22.68 -42.80
C LEU A 333 56.87 22.21 -44.25
N VAL A 334 55.61 22.23 -44.69
CA VAL A 334 55.23 21.86 -46.06
C VAL A 334 55.90 22.77 -47.09
N ARG A 335 55.94 24.10 -46.86
CA ARG A 335 56.65 25.04 -47.74
C ARG A 335 58.14 24.70 -47.82
N THR A 336 58.77 24.42 -46.68
CA THR A 336 60.20 24.08 -46.61
C THR A 336 60.50 22.79 -47.38
N LEU A 337 59.68 21.75 -47.20
CA LEU A 337 59.83 20.48 -47.91
C LEU A 337 59.64 20.65 -49.42
N ARG A 338 58.64 21.42 -49.85
CA ARG A 338 58.43 21.74 -51.26
C ARG A 338 59.60 22.52 -51.87
N SER A 339 60.16 23.48 -51.14
CA SER A 339 61.37 24.19 -51.56
C SER A 339 62.52 23.22 -51.77
N ARG A 340 62.81 22.36 -50.78
CA ARG A 340 63.87 21.35 -50.91
C ARG A 340 63.64 20.36 -52.04
N LEU A 341 62.39 19.99 -52.30
CA LEU A 341 62.05 19.11 -53.42
C LEU A 341 62.28 19.79 -54.78
N ALA A 342 61.97 21.09 -54.88
CA ALA A 342 62.25 21.90 -56.06
C ALA A 342 63.77 22.06 -56.28
N ASP A 343 64.53 22.38 -55.22
CA ASP A 343 66.00 22.47 -55.27
C ASP A 343 66.63 21.15 -55.73
N ALA A 344 66.12 20.01 -55.24
CA ALA A 344 66.56 18.68 -55.65
C ALA A 344 66.20 18.33 -57.10
N ALA A 345 65.04 18.79 -57.59
CA ALA A 345 64.62 18.61 -58.98
C ALA A 345 65.48 19.45 -59.95
N GLU A 346 65.84 20.67 -59.56
CA GLU A 346 66.71 21.56 -60.34
C GLU A 346 68.16 21.02 -60.39
N ALA A 347 68.70 20.56 -59.26
CA ALA A 347 70.01 19.89 -59.20
C ALA A 347 70.05 18.57 -60.00
N GLY A 348 68.92 17.86 -60.12
CA GLY A 348 68.76 16.69 -60.98
C GLY A 348 68.76 17.02 -62.48
N GLY A 349 68.40 18.26 -62.85
CA GLY A 349 68.40 18.75 -64.23
C GLY A 349 69.77 19.19 -64.75
N GLU A 350 70.74 19.44 -63.86
CA GLU A 350 72.14 19.78 -64.21
C GLU A 350 73.06 18.55 -64.38
N LEU A 351 72.55 17.33 -64.22
CA LEU A 351 73.29 16.10 -64.50
C LEU A 351 73.33 15.82 -66.02
N PRO A 352 74.51 15.57 -66.63
CA PRO A 352 74.62 15.16 -68.03
C PRO A 352 73.93 13.80 -68.25
N PRO A 353 73.48 13.48 -69.49
CA PRO A 353 72.76 12.23 -69.74
C PRO A 353 73.62 11.03 -69.36
N ALA A 354 73.08 10.17 -68.48
CA ALA A 354 73.71 8.93 -68.10
C ALA A 354 73.81 7.99 -69.32
N GLU A 355 75.04 7.60 -69.67
CA GLU A 355 75.31 6.46 -70.55
C GLU A 355 74.76 5.16 -69.92
N PRO A 356 74.30 4.19 -70.74
CA PRO A 356 73.58 3.02 -70.27
C PRO A 356 74.50 2.00 -69.58
N LEU A 357 74.26 1.73 -68.30
CA LEU A 357 74.91 0.63 -67.60
C LEU A 357 74.22 -0.71 -67.93
N LYS A 358 75.03 -1.64 -68.45
CA LYS A 358 74.66 -3.02 -68.82
C LYS A 358 74.19 -3.87 -67.62
N ALA A 359 73.43 -4.90 -67.99
CA ALA A 359 72.71 -5.88 -67.18
C ALA A 359 73.51 -6.70 -66.13
N ALA A 360 72.87 -6.88 -64.95
CA ALA A 360 72.50 -8.13 -64.23
C ALA A 360 73.63 -9.13 -63.79
N PRO A 361 73.50 -9.90 -62.67
CA PRO A 361 72.32 -10.76 -62.40
C PRO A 361 71.89 -11.01 -60.91
N ASP A 362 70.64 -11.50 -60.83
CA ASP A 362 70.03 -12.49 -59.91
C ASP A 362 70.09 -12.35 -58.37
N ALA A 363 68.91 -12.10 -57.78
CA ALA A 363 68.35 -12.89 -56.66
C ALA A 363 66.80 -12.71 -56.54
N LYS A 364 66.06 -13.82 -56.55
CA LYS A 364 64.61 -13.99 -56.22
C LYS A 364 64.47 -14.52 -54.76
N PRO A 365 63.26 -14.75 -54.17
CA PRO A 365 62.08 -13.89 -53.99
C PRO A 365 61.36 -14.00 -52.59
N GLY A 366 60.60 -12.96 -52.18
CA GLY A 366 59.33 -12.95 -51.38
C GLY A 366 59.32 -13.29 -49.87
N PRO A 367 58.20 -13.07 -49.11
CA PRO A 367 56.96 -12.30 -49.40
C PRO A 367 56.46 -11.40 -48.21
N ASP A 368 55.19 -10.95 -48.29
CA ASP A 368 54.30 -10.29 -47.29
C ASP A 368 54.40 -8.77 -47.09
N ALA A 369 53.33 -7.98 -46.99
CA ALA A 369 51.89 -8.15 -47.18
C ALA A 369 51.25 -6.75 -47.36
N ARG A 370 50.16 -6.65 -48.13
CA ARG A 370 49.20 -5.51 -48.20
C ARG A 370 48.17 -5.61 -47.03
N PRO A 371 47.10 -4.77 -46.88
CA PRO A 371 46.69 -3.54 -47.59
C PRO A 371 46.18 -2.38 -46.67
N GLU A 372 45.80 -1.28 -47.33
CA GLU A 372 44.96 -0.14 -46.92
C GLU A 372 43.61 -0.52 -46.26
N PRO A 373 43.00 0.37 -45.46
CA PRO A 373 41.57 0.33 -45.16
C PRO A 373 40.81 1.42 -45.95
N ASP A 374 39.77 0.99 -46.66
CA ASP A 374 38.78 1.89 -47.27
C ASP A 374 37.38 1.58 -46.70
N ALA A 375 36.64 2.65 -46.47
CA ALA A 375 35.18 2.83 -46.36
C ALA A 375 34.24 1.68 -45.87
N ASN A 376 33.54 1.95 -44.74
CA ASN A 376 32.08 1.95 -44.45
C ASN A 376 31.09 1.21 -45.40
N PRO A 377 29.84 0.78 -45.03
CA PRO A 377 29.00 1.21 -43.88
C PRO A 377 28.01 0.18 -43.24
N GLU A 378 27.32 0.67 -42.18
CA GLU A 378 25.90 0.47 -41.81
C GLU A 378 25.33 -0.83 -41.17
N PRO A 379 24.19 -0.71 -40.42
CA PRO A 379 23.83 -1.53 -39.27
C PRO A 379 22.74 -2.56 -39.59
N ASP A 380 22.60 -3.57 -38.73
CA ASP A 380 21.39 -4.40 -38.72
C ASP A 380 20.88 -4.63 -37.30
N ALA A 381 19.57 -4.54 -37.21
CA ALA A 381 18.75 -4.68 -36.03
C ALA A 381 18.34 -6.14 -35.84
N GLY A 382 18.04 -6.53 -34.60
CA GLY A 382 17.13 -7.65 -34.33
C GLY A 382 17.55 -8.58 -33.20
N PRO A 383 16.58 -9.31 -32.61
CA PRO A 383 16.35 -9.28 -31.17
C PRO A 383 16.45 -10.66 -30.49
N ASP A 384 16.10 -10.67 -29.19
CA ASP A 384 15.71 -11.82 -28.37
C ASP A 384 16.81 -12.73 -27.80
N ALA A 385 17.02 -12.62 -26.49
CA ALA A 385 17.24 -13.78 -25.62
C ALA A 385 16.73 -13.49 -24.21
N LYS A 386 15.63 -14.16 -23.87
CA LYS A 386 15.08 -14.37 -22.55
C LYS A 386 15.98 -15.29 -21.70
N ASP A 387 15.69 -15.29 -20.41
CA ASP A 387 15.92 -16.34 -19.40
C ASP A 387 17.32 -16.41 -18.76
N ALA A 388 17.43 -15.85 -17.55
CA ALA A 388 18.14 -16.47 -16.42
C ALA A 388 17.72 -15.80 -15.09
N GLU A 389 17.19 -16.64 -14.18
CA GLU A 389 17.03 -16.40 -12.74
C GLU A 389 18.29 -15.85 -12.07
N PRO A 390 18.15 -15.35 -10.83
CA PRO A 390 18.96 -15.96 -9.79
C PRO A 390 18.15 -16.33 -8.54
N ASP A 391 18.31 -17.59 -8.15
CA ASP A 391 18.20 -18.06 -6.78
C ASP A 391 19.46 -17.65 -5.97
N ASP A 392 19.23 -17.50 -4.67
CA ASP A 392 20.16 -17.53 -3.51
C ASP A 392 21.08 -16.32 -3.22
N GLU A 393 20.68 -15.49 -2.23
CA GLU A 393 21.19 -15.53 -0.83
C GLU A 393 20.37 -14.67 0.14
#